data_AF-A0A2N5JLP5-F1
#
_entry.id   AF-A0A2N5JLP5-F1
#
_cell.length_a   1.000
_cell.length_b   1.000
_cell.length_c   1.000
_cell.angle_alpha   90.00
_cell.angle_beta   90.00
_cell.angle_gamma   90.00
#
_symmetry.space_group_name_H-M   'P 1'
#
loop_
_entity.id
_entity.type
_entity.pdbx_description
1 polymer ?
#
loop_
_entity_poly.entity_id
_entity_poly.type
_entity_poly.pdbx_seq_one_letter_code
_entity_poly.pdbx_strand_id
1 'polypeptide(L)'
;MSKISVSQVLDTIQVKPEHIHLIYGGPPCQSFSQAGKQKGTADSRGELIFDFLRFVEEIAPPMFLMENVANLQGIDNGTLIRVIRDKMNKMG
;
A
#
# COMPACT_ATOMS: atom_id res chain seq x y z
N MET A 1 -8.02 12.04 -6.11
CA MET A 1 -8.81 10.80 -6.33
C MET A 1 -9.76 10.63 -5.17
N SER A 2 -10.98 10.14 -5.42
CA SER A 2 -11.87 9.73 -4.32
C SER A 2 -11.24 8.50 -3.66
N LYS A 3 -10.86 8.62 -2.38
CA LYS A 3 -10.30 7.50 -1.62
C LYS A 3 -11.44 6.58 -1.24
N ILE A 4 -11.39 5.33 -1.69
CA ILE A 4 -12.36 4.31 -1.28
C ILE A 4 -12.27 4.14 0.24
N SER A 5 -13.40 4.27 0.94
CA SER A 5 -13.46 4.08 2.39
C SER A 5 -13.33 2.60 2.74
N VAL A 6 -12.59 2.28 3.80
CA VAL A 6 -12.52 0.91 4.33
C VAL A 6 -13.89 0.46 4.81
N SER A 7 -14.64 1.33 5.51
CA SER A 7 -15.99 1.02 5.98
C SER A 7 -16.93 0.63 4.82
N GLN A 8 -16.89 1.38 3.72
CA GLN A 8 -17.70 1.10 2.54
C GLN A 8 -17.38 -0.25 1.93
N VAL A 9 -16.10 -0.64 1.90
CA VAL A 9 -15.68 -1.96 1.40
C VAL A 9 -16.18 -3.06 2.32
N LEU A 10 -15.96 -2.93 3.63
CA LEU A 10 -16.39 -3.92 4.63
C LEU A 10 -17.91 -4.11 4.62
N ASP A 11 -18.67 -3.02 4.51
CA ASP A 11 -20.13 -3.05 4.36
C ASP A 11 -20.53 -3.73 3.04
N THR A 12 -19.83 -3.47 1.94
CA THR A 12 -20.14 -4.09 0.64
C THR A 12 -19.93 -5.60 0.67
N ILE A 13 -18.84 -6.06 1.30
CA ILE A 13 -18.52 -7.50 1.37
C ILE A 13 -19.17 -8.22 2.56
N GLN A 14 -19.84 -7.48 3.45
CA GLN A 14 -20.50 -7.99 4.66
C GLN A 14 -19.54 -8.77 5.58
N VAL A 15 -18.30 -8.29 5.72
CA VAL A 15 -17.26 -8.89 6.57
C VAL A 15 -16.84 -7.88 7.63
N LYS A 16 -16.70 -8.35 8.86
CA LYS A 16 -16.18 -7.52 9.96
C LYS A 16 -14.64 -7.54 9.98
N PRO A 17 -13.96 -6.45 10.37
CA PRO A 17 -12.49 -6.38 10.40
C PRO A 17 -11.82 -7.56 11.14
N GLU A 18 -12.39 -7.99 12.26
CA GLU A 18 -11.83 -9.06 13.10
C GLU A 18 -11.80 -10.44 12.42
N HIS A 19 -12.52 -10.62 11.31
CA HIS A 19 -12.49 -11.85 10.53
C HIS A 19 -11.42 -11.84 9.42
N ILE A 20 -10.76 -10.70 9.20
CA ILE A 20 -9.74 -10.53 8.17
C ILE A 20 -8.37 -10.84 8.78
N HIS A 21 -7.84 -12.01 8.42
CA HIS A 21 -6.56 -12.48 8.95
C HIS A 21 -5.35 -12.08 8.07
N LEU A 22 -5.60 -11.81 6.79
CA LEU A 22 -4.57 -11.48 5.81
C LEU A 22 -5.09 -10.42 4.82
N ILE A 23 -4.32 -9.35 4.65
CA ILE A 23 -4.46 -8.44 3.50
C ILE A 23 -3.28 -8.69 2.56
N TYR A 24 -3.54 -8.97 1.30
CA TYR A 24 -2.48 -9.15 0.31
C TYR A 24 -2.75 -8.36 -0.96
N GLY A 25 -1.70 -7.91 -1.63
CA GLY A 25 -1.82 -7.22 -2.92
C GLY A 25 -0.51 -6.65 -3.43
N GLY A 26 -0.47 -6.35 -4.73
CA GLY A 26 0.63 -5.63 -5.37
C GLY A 26 0.13 -4.27 -5.87
N PRO A 27 0.30 -3.18 -5.11
CA PRO A 27 -0.04 -1.84 -5.59
C PRO A 27 0.68 -1.54 -6.91
N PRO A 28 0.06 -0.79 -7.84
CA PRO A 28 0.58 -0.59 -9.20
C PRO A 28 2.06 -0.21 -9.25
N CYS A 29 2.88 -1.03 -9.94
CA CYS A 29 4.33 -0.88 -9.94
C CYS A 29 4.87 0.01 -11.07
N GLN A 30 4.03 0.50 -11.98
CA GLN A 30 4.44 1.24 -13.19
C GLN A 30 5.20 2.53 -12.84
N SER A 31 4.91 3.14 -11.70
CA SER A 31 5.58 4.33 -11.21
C SER A 31 6.99 4.06 -10.66
N PHE A 32 7.33 2.80 -10.41
CA PHE A 32 8.60 2.34 -9.83
C PHE A 32 9.41 1.45 -10.77
N SER A 33 8.81 0.92 -11.85
CA SER A 33 9.49 0.05 -12.82
C SER A 33 10.60 0.78 -13.58
N GLN A 34 11.70 0.06 -13.84
CA GLN A 34 12.83 0.53 -14.66
C GLN A 34 12.41 0.89 -16.09
N ALA A 35 11.38 0.23 -16.63
CA ALA A 35 10.80 0.53 -17.94
C ALA A 35 9.87 1.77 -17.93
N GLY A 36 9.58 2.33 -16.75
CA GLY A 36 8.73 3.50 -16.57
C GLY A 36 9.52 4.81 -16.39
N LYS A 37 8.79 5.90 -16.09
CA LYS A 37 9.39 7.23 -15.84
C LYS A 37 9.93 7.39 -14.41
N GLN A 38 9.82 6.37 -13.57
CA GLN A 38 10.32 6.35 -12.18
C GLN A 38 9.91 7.55 -11.34
N LYS A 39 8.71 8.07 -11.59
CA LYS A 39 8.18 9.27 -10.92
C LYS A 39 7.79 9.01 -9.46
N GLY A 40 7.87 7.77 -8.98
CA GLY A 40 7.50 7.44 -7.60
C GLY A 40 6.08 7.90 -7.30
N THR A 41 5.93 8.64 -6.21
CA THR A 41 4.63 9.18 -5.75
C THR A 41 4.21 10.45 -6.48
N ALA A 42 5.06 11.05 -7.32
CA ALA A 42 4.64 12.14 -8.22
C ALA A 42 3.79 11.64 -9.41
N ASP A 43 3.72 10.33 -9.59
CA ASP A 43 2.69 9.66 -10.38
C ASP A 43 1.59 9.21 -9.43
N SER A 44 0.36 9.58 -9.76
CA SER A 44 -0.81 9.32 -8.93
C SER A 44 -1.08 7.83 -8.70
N ARG A 45 -0.53 6.95 -9.54
CA ARG A 45 -0.57 5.49 -9.34
C ARG A 45 0.39 5.03 -8.24
N GLY A 46 1.52 5.72 -8.05
CA GLY A 46 2.48 5.43 -7.00
C GLY A 46 1.95 5.77 -5.60
N GLU A 47 0.99 6.70 -5.51
CA GLU A 47 0.30 7.01 -4.25
C GLU A 47 -0.54 5.83 -3.71
N LEU A 48 -0.93 4.88 -4.58
CA LEU A 48 -1.77 3.74 -4.19
C LEU A 48 -1.07 2.77 -3.22
N ILE A 49 0.27 2.81 -3.10
CA ILE A 49 0.98 2.14 -2.00
C ILE A 49 0.46 2.63 -0.64
N PHE A 50 0.22 3.94 -0.50
CA PHE A 50 -0.26 4.50 0.76
C PHE A 50 -1.73 4.20 1.01
N ASP A 51 -2.54 4.03 -0.04
CA ASP A 51 -3.90 3.53 0.13
C ASP A 51 -3.91 2.06 0.58
N PHE A 52 -3.02 1.22 0.06
CA PHE A 52 -2.85 -0.15 0.57
C PHE A 52 -2.49 -0.15 2.06
N LEU A 53 -1.48 0.63 2.45
CA LEU A 53 -1.07 0.74 3.86
C LEU A 53 -2.18 1.31 4.75
N ARG A 54 -3.00 2.23 4.25
CA ARG A 54 -4.17 2.75 4.96
C ARG A 54 -5.21 1.65 5.23
N PHE A 55 -5.47 0.77 4.26
CA PHE A 55 -6.36 -0.38 4.51
C PHE A 55 -5.79 -1.31 5.59
N VAL A 56 -4.48 -1.57 5.56
CA VAL A 56 -3.81 -2.36 6.61
C VAL A 56 -3.94 -1.69 7.98
N GLU A 57 -3.73 -0.38 8.06
CA GLU A 57 -3.83 0.40 9.30
C GLU A 57 -5.25 0.41 9.87
N GLU A 58 -6.27 0.62 9.04
CA GLU A 58 -7.67 0.69 9.48
C GLU A 58 -8.26 -0.69 9.82
N ILE A 59 -7.86 -1.76 9.11
CA ILE A 59 -8.36 -3.13 9.36
C ILE A 59 -7.56 -3.83 10.47
N ALA A 60 -6.28 -3.48 10.64
CA ALA A 60 -5.34 -4.07 11.59
C ALA A 60 -5.32 -5.61 11.57
N PRO A 61 -5.08 -6.25 10.40
CA PRO A 61 -5.01 -7.71 10.33
C PRO A 61 -3.75 -8.24 11.04
N PRO A 62 -3.75 -9.49 11.51
CA PRO A 62 -2.55 -10.16 12.03
C PRO A 62 -1.36 -10.17 11.06
N MET A 63 -1.63 -10.21 9.75
CA MET A 63 -0.60 -10.25 8.72
C MET A 63 -1.03 -9.48 7.47
N PHE A 64 -0.05 -8.97 6.74
CA PHE A 64 -0.25 -8.51 5.36
C PHE A 64 0.94 -8.85 4.46
N LEU A 65 0.70 -8.90 3.16
CA LEU A 65 1.72 -9.10 2.12
C LEU A 65 1.56 -8.04 1.04
N MET A 66 2.56 -7.15 0.92
CA MET A 66 2.62 -6.15 -0.14
C MET A 66 3.72 -6.50 -1.14
N GLU A 67 3.33 -6.84 -2.37
CA GLU A 67 4.26 -7.14 -3.46
C GLU A 67 4.62 -5.87 -4.25
N ASN A 68 5.87 -5.76 -4.67
CA ASN A 68 6.29 -4.76 -5.64
C ASN A 68 7.59 -5.16 -6.35
N VAL A 69 7.94 -4.40 -7.40
CA VAL A 69 9.20 -4.60 -8.14
C VAL A 69 10.41 -4.22 -7.29
N ALA A 70 11.54 -4.91 -7.50
CA ALA A 70 12.79 -4.67 -6.76
C ALA A 70 13.27 -3.21 -6.82
N ASN A 71 12.99 -2.50 -7.92
CA ASN A 71 13.41 -1.11 -8.10
C ASN A 71 12.75 -0.13 -7.10
N LEU A 72 11.67 -0.52 -6.42
CA LEU A 72 11.06 0.29 -5.35
C LEU A 72 12.10 0.71 -4.30
N GLN A 73 13.09 -0.14 -4.02
CA GLN A 73 14.15 0.14 -3.04
C GLN A 73 15.03 1.34 -3.42
N GLY A 74 15.16 1.63 -4.72
CA GLY A 74 16.02 2.70 -5.24
C GLY A 74 15.30 4.03 -5.49
N ILE A 75 13.97 4.06 -5.44
CA ILE A 75 13.18 5.27 -5.76
C ILE A 75 13.51 6.39 -4.78
N ASP A 76 13.81 7.57 -5.34
CA ASP A 76 14.18 8.78 -4.59
C ASP A 76 15.30 8.52 -3.57
N ASN A 77 16.40 7.89 -4.01
CA ASN A 77 17.53 7.50 -3.16
C ASN A 77 17.11 6.70 -1.92
N GLY A 78 16.11 5.83 -2.11
CA GLY A 78 15.53 4.98 -1.07
C GLY A 78 14.65 5.72 -0.05
N THR A 79 14.28 6.97 -0.29
CA THR A 79 13.39 7.73 0.61
C THR A 79 12.03 7.05 0.72
N LEU A 80 11.47 6.61 -0.41
CA LEU A 80 10.15 5.99 -0.41
C LEU A 80 10.11 4.69 0.43
N ILE A 81 11.12 3.82 0.29
CA ILE A 81 11.16 2.58 1.07
C ILE A 81 11.35 2.84 2.57
N ARG A 82 12.09 3.90 2.94
CA ARG A 82 12.18 4.35 4.34
C ARG A 82 10.81 4.78 4.88
N VAL A 83 10.09 5.61 4.13
CA VAL A 83 8.74 6.07 4.51
C VAL A 83 7.77 4.90 4.67
N ILE A 84 7.79 3.93 3.75
CA ILE A 84 6.97 2.72 3.82
C ILE A 84 7.30 1.93 5.08
N ARG A 85 8.59 1.66 5.35
CA ARG A 85 9.05 0.93 6.53
C ARG A 85 8.65 1.64 7.82
N ASP A 86 8.81 2.95 7.89
CA ASP A 86 8.45 3.74 9.07
C ASP A 86 6.94 3.71 9.35
N LYS A 87 6.11 3.67 8.28
CA LYS A 87 4.67 3.46 8.42
C LYS A 87 4.35 2.06 8.93
N MET A 88 4.97 1.03 8.35
CA MET A 88 4.77 -0.36 8.79
C MET A 88 5.14 -0.55 10.27
N ASN A 89 6.30 -0.05 10.69
CA ASN A 89 6.75 -0.15 12.08
C ASN A 89 5.83 0.57 13.09
N LYS A 90 5.04 1.54 12.65
CA LYS A 90 4.07 2.25 13.51
C LYS A 90 2.76 1.48 13.68
N MET A 91 2.50 0.48 12.84
CA MET A 91 1.28 -0.32 12.87
C MET A 91 1.33 -1.47 13.90
N GLY A 92 2.50 -1.76 14.45
CA GLY A 92 2.77 -2.91 15.33
C GLY A 92 3.65 -3.95 14.65
#